data_AF-A0A1G7E3D9-F1
#
_entry.id   AF-A0A1G7E3D9-F1
#
_cell.length_a   1.000
_cell.length_b   1.000
_cell.length_c   1.000
_cell.angle_alpha   90.00
_cell.angle_beta   90.00
_cell.angle_gamma   90.00
#
_symmetry.space_group_name_H-M   'P 1'
#
loop_
_entity.id
_entity.type
_entity.pdbx_description
1 polymer ?
#
loop_
_entity_poly.entity_id
_entity_poly.type
_entity_poly.pdbx_seq_one_letter_code
_entity_poly.pdbx_strand_id
1 'polypeptide(L)'
;MRKYITLLLFVTFITNNQAQDRSEKIQLETTLVAPKTITKLGEGSYLIDFGKAFFGTVQLESKKAQNDSLVFHLGEKLNDQHKVDRTPGGTIRYQKVVLNGLLANKTIHLNLTPDKRNTSGAAILLPESMGTVMPFRYCEVANLTIPIEELQFFQKAVHNKFNDNASDFTSSDKVLDAIWDLCKHTIKATSFTGYYVDGDRERIPYEADAYINQLSHYSVDSVYTLGRRTNEYFIDNPTWPTEWLLHTVIMFHADYMYTGNLAPLEKYYENLKLKTLMDLEREDGLISSSSPHLNQKLINELGFKKPDTKIKDIIDWPPAQKDTGWKLATAEGERDGYEIVPVNTVVNSFYYYNLKLMTEIAGFLGKKEDVSFFKNKAAAVKKVINTKLFDAEKGYYIDGENSKHASLHANMLPLAFELVPEEHVESVTAFVKTRGMACSVYGAQYLLEGLFKNDEAQYGFDLITETEGDRNWWNMMEVGATMTMEAWDVKYKPNSDWNHAWGTAPLNIITRYMWGIKPKTAGFEIAEIEPQLAELSHTTIKVPTKNGIIFGTYQKSEKSELYTLEIPKGMSAEFTIPSSPRKIFFNGKKIKKNKTVILLESGINEIQLKQ
;
A
#
# COMPACT_ATOMS: atom_id res chain seq x y z
N MET A 1 -69.15 22.81 11.53
CA MET A 1 -69.23 22.99 10.06
C MET A 1 -67.88 22.64 9.46
N ARG A 2 -67.84 21.63 8.57
CA ARG A 2 -66.78 21.28 7.58
C ARG A 2 -65.35 21.01 8.11
N LYS A 3 -64.93 19.74 8.13
CA LYS A 3 -64.16 19.00 7.10
C LYS A 3 -62.65 19.25 7.23
N TYR A 4 -61.87 18.21 7.54
CA TYR A 4 -60.97 17.51 6.61
C TYR A 4 -60.42 16.25 7.31
N ILE A 5 -60.75 15.10 6.72
CA ILE A 5 -60.16 13.79 7.00
C ILE A 5 -58.99 13.68 6.03
N THR A 6 -57.78 13.43 6.55
CA THR A 6 -56.64 13.05 5.71
C THR A 6 -56.26 11.61 6.03
N LEU A 7 -56.57 10.75 5.08
CA LEU A 7 -56.18 9.35 4.97
C LEU A 7 -54.65 9.30 4.78
N LEU A 8 -53.88 8.72 5.70
CA LEU A 8 -52.49 8.36 5.46
C LEU A 8 -52.40 6.87 5.16
N LEU A 9 -52.17 6.54 3.89
CA LEU A 9 -51.82 5.20 3.44
C LEU A 9 -50.50 4.76 4.08
N PHE A 10 -50.51 3.55 4.66
CA PHE A 10 -49.31 2.76 4.90
C PHE A 10 -48.62 2.50 3.55
N VAL A 11 -47.43 3.04 3.36
CA VAL A 11 -46.51 2.59 2.31
C VAL A 11 -45.44 1.74 2.98
N THR A 12 -45.57 0.43 2.79
CA THR A 12 -44.52 -0.58 2.98
C THR A 12 -43.29 -0.20 2.18
N PHE A 13 -42.21 0.22 2.86
CA PHE A 13 -40.88 0.25 2.27
C PHE A 13 -40.20 -1.10 2.52
N ILE A 14 -40.34 -2.00 1.55
CA ILE A 14 -39.48 -3.17 1.39
C ILE A 14 -38.84 -3.07 0.00
N THR A 15 -37.53 -3.34 -0.03
CA THR A 15 -36.63 -3.53 -1.19
C THR A 15 -36.33 -2.33 -2.09
N ASN A 16 -35.15 -1.73 -1.88
CA ASN A 16 -34.09 -1.75 -2.90
C ASN A 16 -32.76 -1.28 -2.29
N ASN A 17 -31.91 -2.20 -1.86
CA ASN A 17 -30.50 -1.89 -1.56
C ASN A 17 -29.58 -3.04 -2.04
N GLN A 18 -29.90 -3.59 -3.21
CA GLN A 18 -29.04 -4.49 -3.97
C GLN A 18 -29.12 -4.12 -5.46
N ALA A 19 -28.55 -2.98 -5.81
CA ALA A 19 -28.32 -2.60 -7.20
C ALA A 19 -27.23 -1.54 -7.28
N GLN A 20 -26.01 -1.87 -6.82
CA GLN A 20 -24.84 -1.06 -7.12
C GLN A 20 -23.58 -1.92 -7.25
N ASP A 21 -23.62 -2.93 -8.11
CA ASP A 21 -22.38 -3.58 -8.56
C ASP A 21 -22.55 -4.18 -9.97
N ARG A 22 -22.89 -3.33 -10.95
CA ARG A 22 -22.88 -3.68 -12.37
C ARG A 22 -22.13 -2.61 -13.16
N SER A 23 -20.94 -2.99 -13.63
CA SER A 23 -19.92 -2.19 -14.33
C SER A 23 -19.37 -1.02 -13.50
N GLU A 24 -18.33 -1.28 -12.70
CA GLU A 24 -17.63 -0.25 -11.93
C GLU A 24 -16.89 0.72 -12.88
N LYS A 25 -17.59 1.72 -13.42
CA LYS A 25 -16.98 2.84 -14.16
C LYS A 25 -15.83 3.42 -13.32
N ILE A 26 -14.70 3.71 -13.98
CA ILE A 26 -13.59 4.41 -13.36
C ILE A 26 -14.06 5.78 -12.87
N GLN A 27 -13.82 6.12 -11.60
CA GLN A 27 -14.28 7.35 -10.96
C GLN A 27 -13.12 8.33 -10.79
N LEU A 28 -12.50 8.73 -11.91
CA LEU A 28 -11.47 9.77 -11.88
C LEU A 28 -12.11 11.15 -11.71
N GLU A 29 -11.50 11.95 -10.83
CA GLU A 29 -11.88 13.32 -10.54
C GLU A 29 -10.66 14.23 -10.71
N THR A 30 -10.92 15.54 -10.71
CA THR A 30 -9.88 16.55 -10.75
C THR A 30 -10.03 17.52 -9.60
N THR A 31 -8.94 17.78 -8.89
CA THR A 31 -8.85 18.79 -7.83
C THR A 31 -7.89 19.90 -8.26
N LEU A 32 -8.27 21.16 -8.05
CA LEU A 32 -7.41 22.31 -8.25
C LEU A 32 -6.63 22.61 -6.96
N VAL A 33 -5.32 22.42 -6.99
CA VAL A 33 -4.42 22.71 -5.87
C VAL A 33 -3.76 24.07 -6.10
N ALA A 34 -3.99 25.01 -5.19
CA ALA A 34 -3.36 26.33 -5.23
C ALA A 34 -1.87 26.24 -4.82
N PRO A 35 -1.01 27.15 -5.32
CA PRO A 35 0.37 27.25 -4.90
C PRO A 35 0.51 27.45 -3.40
N LYS A 36 1.47 26.76 -2.79
CA LYS A 36 1.93 27.03 -1.43
C LYS A 36 2.81 28.29 -1.40
N THR A 37 3.68 28.45 -2.39
CA THR A 37 4.54 29.63 -2.54
C THR A 37 4.71 30.02 -4.01
N ILE A 38 4.96 31.31 -4.23
CA ILE A 38 5.37 31.87 -5.53
C ILE A 38 6.60 32.74 -5.27
N THR A 39 7.73 32.37 -5.87
CA THR A 39 9.03 33.02 -5.64
C THR A 39 9.53 33.65 -6.93
N LYS A 40 9.88 34.94 -6.90
CA LYS A 40 10.48 35.62 -8.05
C LYS A 40 11.91 35.13 -8.27
N LEU A 41 12.20 34.61 -9.46
CA LEU A 41 13.53 34.13 -9.86
C LEU A 41 14.33 35.19 -10.62
N GLY A 42 13.64 36.13 -11.26
CA GLY A 42 14.22 37.18 -12.09
C GLY A 42 13.16 38.06 -12.73
N GLU A 43 13.56 38.94 -13.64
CA GLU A 43 12.61 39.73 -14.42
C GLU A 43 11.74 38.80 -15.29
N GLY A 44 10.42 38.90 -15.13
CA GLY A 44 9.45 38.07 -15.84
C GLY A 44 9.55 36.56 -15.56
N SER A 45 10.22 36.14 -14.48
CA SER A 45 10.39 34.73 -14.13
C SER A 45 10.09 34.41 -12.67
N TYR A 46 9.29 33.37 -12.45
CA TYR A 46 8.80 32.96 -11.14
C TYR A 46 8.81 31.43 -11.01
N LEU A 47 9.09 30.95 -9.80
CA LEU A 47 8.90 29.56 -9.36
C LEU A 47 7.60 29.46 -8.58
N ILE A 48 6.75 28.52 -8.97
CA ILE A 48 5.50 28.17 -8.30
C ILE A 48 5.70 26.80 -7.65
N ASP A 49 5.59 26.72 -6.33
CA ASP A 49 5.62 25.46 -5.57
C ASP A 49 4.21 25.13 -5.08
N PHE A 50 3.64 24.02 -5.56
CA PHE A 50 2.33 23.52 -5.14
C PHE A 50 2.36 22.77 -3.79
N GLY A 51 3.53 22.65 -3.17
CA GLY A 51 3.75 22.03 -1.87
C GLY A 51 3.89 20.52 -1.93
N LYS A 52 3.10 19.83 -2.75
CA LYS A 52 3.20 18.38 -3.00
C LYS A 52 3.06 18.05 -4.48
N ALA A 53 3.68 16.95 -4.90
CA ALA A 53 3.55 16.43 -6.24
C ALA A 53 2.19 15.71 -6.42
N PHE A 54 1.54 15.95 -7.55
CA PHE A 54 0.39 15.20 -8.03
C PHE A 54 0.56 14.89 -9.51
N PHE A 55 -0.09 13.83 -9.98
CA PHE A 55 -0.28 13.58 -11.40
C PHE A 55 -1.29 14.59 -11.94
N GLY A 56 -0.89 15.44 -12.87
CA GLY A 56 -1.78 16.44 -13.43
C GLY A 56 -1.17 17.28 -14.53
N THR A 57 -1.75 18.45 -14.74
CA THR A 57 -1.18 19.54 -15.53
C THR A 57 -1.36 20.87 -14.79
N VAL A 58 -0.78 21.95 -15.31
CA VAL A 58 -1.04 23.29 -14.78
C VAL A 58 -2.30 23.85 -15.43
N GLN A 59 -3.20 24.37 -14.60
CA GLN A 59 -4.29 25.25 -15.00
C GLN A 59 -3.93 26.71 -14.67
N LEU A 60 -4.19 27.60 -15.62
CA LEU A 60 -3.89 29.01 -15.57
C LEU A 60 -5.17 29.81 -15.80
N GLU A 61 -5.34 30.86 -15.02
CA GLU A 61 -6.36 31.89 -15.25
C GLU A 61 -5.68 33.25 -15.17
N SER A 62 -5.98 34.14 -16.11
CA SER A 62 -5.37 35.47 -16.15
C SER A 62 -6.40 36.55 -16.40
N LYS A 63 -6.29 37.67 -15.68
CA LYS A 63 -7.12 38.87 -15.92
C LYS A 63 -6.64 39.69 -17.11
N LYS A 64 -5.36 39.54 -17.50
CA LYS A 64 -4.74 40.28 -18.61
C LYS A 64 -4.24 39.34 -19.69
N ALA A 65 -4.33 39.81 -20.92
CA ALA A 65 -3.77 39.10 -22.06
C ALA A 65 -2.28 39.45 -22.21
N GLN A 66 -1.53 38.53 -22.80
CA GLN A 66 -0.16 38.74 -23.24
C GLN A 66 0.01 38.09 -24.61
N ASN A 67 0.62 38.77 -25.58
CA ASN A 67 0.81 38.19 -26.92
C ASN A 67 2.06 37.31 -27.00
N ASP A 68 3.14 37.70 -26.32
CA ASP A 68 4.40 36.97 -26.32
C ASP A 68 4.26 35.60 -25.65
N SER A 69 4.99 34.62 -26.16
CA SER A 69 4.97 33.25 -25.63
C SER A 69 5.55 33.17 -24.22
N LEU A 70 4.84 32.45 -23.35
CA LEU A 70 5.30 32.07 -22.03
C LEU A 70 6.01 30.71 -22.10
N VAL A 71 7.07 30.56 -21.32
CA VAL A 71 7.80 29.29 -21.19
C VAL A 71 7.60 28.74 -19.79
N PHE A 72 7.14 27.50 -19.73
CA PHE A 72 6.92 26.78 -18.48
C PHE A 72 7.91 25.63 -18.33
N HIS A 73 8.44 25.44 -17.13
CA HIS A 73 9.24 24.29 -16.74
C HIS A 73 8.55 23.58 -15.58
N LEU A 74 8.02 22.38 -15.82
CA LEU A 74 7.35 21.57 -14.80
C LEU A 74 8.30 20.47 -14.34
N GLY A 75 8.29 20.15 -13.05
CA GLY A 75 9.05 19.01 -12.54
C GLY A 75 8.74 18.62 -11.10
N GLU A 76 9.27 17.47 -10.70
CA GLU A 76 9.16 16.92 -9.34
C GLU A 76 10.28 17.41 -8.41
N LYS A 77 11.45 17.75 -8.97
CA LYS A 77 12.69 18.03 -8.24
C LYS A 77 13.23 19.43 -8.52
N LEU A 78 13.82 20.05 -7.50
CA LEU A 78 14.64 21.26 -7.66
C LEU A 78 16.13 20.89 -7.71
N ASN A 79 16.91 21.68 -8.43
CA ASN A 79 18.37 21.62 -8.41
C ASN A 79 18.97 22.44 -7.26
N ASP A 80 20.29 22.41 -7.11
CA ASP A 80 21.04 23.13 -6.07
C ASP A 80 20.88 24.67 -6.13
N GLN A 81 20.37 25.21 -7.24
CA GLN A 81 20.07 26.64 -7.39
C GLN A 81 18.59 26.96 -7.11
N HIS A 82 17.85 26.04 -6.49
CA HIS A 82 16.42 26.15 -6.18
C HIS A 82 15.56 26.46 -7.41
N LYS A 83 15.93 25.89 -8.56
CA LYS A 83 15.18 25.92 -9.82
C LYS A 83 14.69 24.53 -10.17
N VAL A 84 13.64 24.42 -10.97
CA VAL A 84 13.18 23.13 -11.52
C VAL A 84 14.35 22.44 -12.20
N ASP A 85 14.68 21.25 -11.71
CA ASP A 85 15.76 20.46 -12.24
C ASP A 85 15.38 19.98 -13.65
N ARG A 86 16.18 20.40 -14.63
CA ARG A 86 15.96 20.10 -16.05
C ARG A 86 16.60 18.77 -16.46
N THR A 87 17.39 18.18 -15.56
CA THR A 87 18.09 16.91 -15.72
C THR A 87 18.02 16.11 -14.40
N PRO A 88 16.80 15.82 -13.89
CA PRO A 88 16.62 15.31 -12.53
C PRO A 88 17.18 13.90 -12.29
N GLY A 89 17.49 13.17 -13.36
CA GLY A 89 17.99 11.80 -13.30
C GLY A 89 16.87 10.77 -13.22
N GLY A 90 17.21 9.52 -13.53
CA GLY A 90 16.30 8.38 -13.46
C GLY A 90 15.01 8.56 -14.26
N THR A 91 13.87 8.40 -13.59
CA THR A 91 12.54 8.60 -14.18
C THR A 91 11.75 9.72 -13.52
N ILE A 92 12.43 10.53 -12.71
CA ILE A 92 11.93 11.78 -12.14
C ILE A 92 11.60 12.73 -13.30
N ARG A 93 10.41 13.32 -13.27
CA ARG A 93 9.86 14.02 -14.43
C ARG A 93 10.25 15.48 -14.50
N TYR A 94 10.51 15.90 -15.74
CA TYR A 94 10.68 17.27 -16.15
C TYR A 94 10.07 17.46 -17.54
N GLN A 95 9.34 18.55 -17.76
CA GLN A 95 8.90 18.97 -19.09
C GLN A 95 8.99 20.47 -19.28
N LYS A 96 9.41 20.89 -20.48
CA LYS A 96 9.30 22.28 -20.95
C LYS A 96 8.05 22.40 -21.82
N VAL A 97 7.20 23.38 -21.51
CA VAL A 97 5.99 23.69 -22.29
C VAL A 97 6.05 25.13 -22.75
N VAL A 98 5.70 25.39 -24.01
CA VAL A 98 5.59 26.76 -24.56
C VAL A 98 4.11 27.06 -24.81
N LEU A 99 3.62 28.12 -24.19
CA LEU A 99 2.27 28.62 -24.38
C LEU A 99 2.32 29.87 -25.27
N ASN A 100 1.70 29.80 -26.45
CA ASN A 100 1.70 30.89 -27.43
C ASN A 100 0.64 31.94 -27.07
N GLY A 101 1.06 32.96 -26.32
CA GLY A 101 0.21 34.00 -25.79
C GLY A 101 -0.69 33.52 -24.65
N LEU A 102 -1.16 34.49 -23.86
CA LEU A 102 -2.04 34.32 -22.73
C LEU A 102 -3.34 35.08 -23.01
N LEU A 103 -4.48 34.40 -22.90
CA LEU A 103 -5.79 35.02 -23.10
C LEU A 103 -6.33 35.55 -21.77
N ALA A 104 -6.90 36.77 -21.79
CA ALA A 104 -7.60 37.33 -20.63
C ALA A 104 -8.93 36.60 -20.39
N ASN A 105 -9.27 36.38 -19.12
CA ASN A 105 -10.52 35.80 -18.62
C ASN A 105 -10.86 34.44 -19.24
N LYS A 106 -9.84 33.61 -19.47
CA LYS A 106 -9.97 32.23 -19.95
C LYS A 106 -9.19 31.29 -19.05
N THR A 107 -9.78 30.12 -18.79
CA THR A 107 -9.08 28.99 -18.21
C THR A 107 -8.26 28.30 -19.29
N ILE A 108 -6.96 28.18 -19.04
CA ILE A 108 -5.98 27.57 -19.95
C ILE A 108 -5.36 26.39 -19.22
N HIS A 109 -5.24 25.25 -19.90
CA HIS A 109 -4.46 24.12 -19.41
C HIS A 109 -3.18 24.00 -20.24
N LEU A 110 -2.06 23.71 -19.59
CA LEU A 110 -0.83 23.40 -20.31
C LEU A 110 -0.96 22.04 -21.00
N ASN A 111 -0.61 22.00 -22.29
CA ASN A 111 -0.58 20.77 -23.07
C ASN A 111 0.75 20.06 -22.85
N LEU A 112 0.73 19.00 -22.05
CA LEU A 112 1.91 18.18 -21.78
C LEU A 112 2.16 17.19 -22.92
N THR A 113 3.43 16.84 -23.12
CA THR A 113 3.82 15.81 -24.08
C THR A 113 3.73 14.43 -23.41
N PRO A 114 2.97 13.47 -23.98
CA PRO A 114 2.92 12.11 -23.44
C PRO A 114 4.28 11.42 -23.46
N ASP A 115 4.61 10.68 -22.42
CA ASP A 115 5.77 9.80 -22.44
C ASP A 115 5.42 8.49 -23.16
N LYS A 116 6.31 8.04 -24.06
CA LYS A 116 6.10 6.82 -24.87
C LYS A 116 5.89 5.56 -24.03
N ARG A 117 6.50 5.49 -22.83
CA ARG A 117 6.33 4.37 -21.89
C ARG A 117 4.90 4.28 -21.35
N ASN A 118 4.19 5.41 -21.29
CA ASN A 118 2.85 5.50 -20.73
C ASN A 118 1.73 5.44 -21.79
N THR A 119 2.07 5.31 -23.06
CA THR A 119 1.10 5.35 -24.18
C THR A 119 1.04 4.05 -24.99
N SER A 120 1.66 2.97 -24.52
CA SER A 120 1.70 1.69 -25.25
C SER A 120 1.95 0.50 -24.33
N GLY A 121 1.83 -0.71 -24.87
CA GLY A 121 2.15 -1.94 -24.14
C GLY A 121 1.11 -2.25 -23.06
N ALA A 122 1.59 -2.52 -21.84
CA ALA A 122 0.77 -2.87 -20.68
C ALA A 122 0.36 -1.66 -19.82
N ALA A 123 0.80 -0.44 -20.18
CA ALA A 123 0.47 0.76 -19.44
C ALA A 123 -1.05 1.01 -19.43
N ILE A 124 -1.60 1.36 -18.27
CA ILE A 124 -2.99 1.77 -18.15
C ILE A 124 -3.16 3.15 -18.78
N LEU A 125 -3.97 3.20 -19.85
CA LEU A 125 -4.26 4.44 -20.56
C LEU A 125 -5.32 5.24 -19.80
N LEU A 126 -5.09 6.55 -19.72
CA LEU A 126 -6.09 7.48 -19.18
C LEU A 126 -7.21 7.72 -20.21
N PRO A 127 -8.45 7.98 -19.75
CA PRO A 127 -9.50 8.48 -20.62
C PRO A 127 -9.05 9.76 -21.34
N GLU A 128 -9.38 9.91 -22.63
CA GLU A 128 -9.01 11.10 -23.43
C GLU A 128 -9.43 12.42 -22.76
N SER A 129 -10.55 12.41 -22.03
CA SER A 129 -11.07 13.58 -21.30
C SER A 129 -10.15 14.11 -20.21
N MET A 130 -9.22 13.30 -19.69
CA MET A 130 -8.23 13.72 -18.68
C MET A 130 -7.01 14.39 -19.31
N GLY A 131 -6.76 14.14 -20.59
CA GLY A 131 -5.55 14.60 -21.28
C GLY A 131 -4.27 13.98 -20.73
N THR A 132 -3.13 14.53 -21.14
CA THR A 132 -1.82 14.09 -20.65
C THR A 132 -1.56 14.64 -19.25
N VAL A 133 -1.16 13.75 -18.35
CA VAL A 133 -0.70 14.11 -17.00
C VAL A 133 0.72 13.62 -16.76
N MET A 134 1.44 14.30 -15.87
CA MET A 134 2.70 13.83 -15.28
C MET A 134 2.69 14.16 -13.78
N PRO A 135 3.47 13.46 -12.95
CA PRO A 135 3.74 13.90 -11.60
C PRO A 135 4.57 15.19 -11.65
N PHE A 136 4.15 16.22 -10.94
CA PHE A 136 4.96 17.43 -10.74
C PHE A 136 4.56 18.13 -9.45
N ARG A 137 5.51 18.81 -8.81
CA ARG A 137 5.29 19.70 -7.66
C ARG A 137 5.57 21.16 -7.99
N TYR A 138 6.53 21.38 -8.89
CA TYR A 138 7.07 22.69 -9.19
C TYR A 138 6.74 23.09 -10.62
N CYS A 139 6.50 24.39 -10.82
CA CYS A 139 6.31 25.01 -12.11
C CYS A 139 7.07 26.33 -12.16
N GLU A 140 8.06 26.47 -13.03
CA GLU A 140 8.62 27.79 -13.37
C GLU A 140 7.85 28.39 -14.54
N VAL A 141 7.61 29.69 -14.50
CA VAL A 141 7.18 30.48 -15.64
C VAL A 141 8.25 31.51 -15.99
N ALA A 142 8.48 31.72 -17.27
CA ALA A 142 9.39 32.72 -17.82
C ALA A 142 8.72 33.52 -18.96
N ASN A 143 9.31 34.66 -19.29
CA ASN A 143 8.81 35.64 -20.27
C ASN A 143 7.46 36.28 -19.89
N LEU A 144 7.17 36.39 -18.59
CA LEU A 144 5.96 37.07 -18.12
C LEU A 144 6.18 38.59 -18.13
N THR A 145 5.39 39.32 -18.91
CA THR A 145 5.47 40.79 -19.01
C THR A 145 4.35 41.51 -18.27
N ILE A 146 3.29 40.79 -17.92
CA ILE A 146 2.21 41.29 -17.06
C ILE A 146 2.50 41.02 -15.57
N PRO A 147 1.89 41.76 -14.62
CA PRO A 147 2.07 41.50 -13.19
C PRO A 147 1.62 40.08 -12.81
N ILE A 148 2.40 39.39 -11.97
CA ILE A 148 2.11 38.00 -11.56
C ILE A 148 0.80 37.89 -10.79
N GLU A 149 0.38 38.95 -10.12
CA GLU A 149 -0.86 39.08 -9.35
C GLU A 149 -2.12 39.06 -10.24
N GLU A 150 -1.94 39.22 -11.56
CA GLU A 150 -3.03 39.08 -12.53
C GLU A 150 -3.27 37.62 -12.92
N LEU A 151 -2.39 36.70 -12.51
CA LEU A 151 -2.46 35.27 -12.81
C LEU A 151 -2.82 34.48 -11.55
N GLN A 152 -3.61 33.44 -11.78
CA GLN A 152 -3.83 32.36 -10.84
C GLN A 152 -3.30 31.07 -11.45
N PHE A 153 -2.52 30.35 -10.66
CA PHE A 153 -1.96 29.06 -11.02
C PHE A 153 -2.67 28.00 -10.20
N PHE A 154 -2.93 26.85 -10.81
CA PHE A 154 -3.39 25.67 -10.11
C PHE A 154 -2.68 24.44 -10.65
N GLN A 155 -2.30 23.53 -9.77
CA GLN A 155 -1.99 22.16 -10.14
C GLN A 155 -3.32 21.43 -10.26
N LYS A 156 -3.69 21.11 -11.49
CA LYS A 156 -4.91 20.37 -11.83
C LYS A 156 -4.63 18.88 -11.65
N ALA A 157 -4.76 18.42 -10.42
CA ALA A 157 -4.44 17.06 -10.00
C ALA A 157 -5.55 16.09 -10.42
N VAL A 158 -5.18 14.96 -11.02
CA VAL A 158 -6.07 13.84 -11.36
C VAL A 158 -5.85 12.73 -10.33
N HIS A 159 -6.94 12.22 -9.78
CA HIS A 159 -6.93 11.09 -8.85
C HIS A 159 -8.27 10.35 -8.95
N ASN A 160 -8.32 9.09 -8.51
CA ASN A 160 -9.59 8.44 -8.26
C ASN A 160 -10.31 9.17 -7.12
N LYS A 161 -11.64 9.19 -7.12
CA LYS A 161 -12.44 9.75 -6.03
C LYS A 161 -11.89 9.30 -4.68
N PHE A 162 -11.64 10.26 -3.79
CA PHE A 162 -10.93 10.05 -2.53
C PHE A 162 -11.51 10.98 -1.47
N ASN A 163 -11.87 10.44 -0.30
CA ASN A 163 -12.39 11.25 0.80
C ASN A 163 -11.26 11.64 1.77
N ASP A 164 -10.74 12.87 1.63
CA ASP A 164 -9.65 13.36 2.48
C ASP A 164 -9.95 13.33 3.99
N ASN A 165 -11.23 13.34 4.39
CA ASN A 165 -11.67 13.35 5.78
C ASN A 165 -12.01 11.97 6.35
N ALA A 166 -11.93 10.90 5.54
CA ALA A 166 -12.29 9.54 5.95
C ALA A 166 -11.32 8.95 6.98
N SER A 167 -10.07 9.40 6.95
CA SER A 167 -8.98 8.94 7.81
C SER A 167 -8.15 10.09 8.32
N ASP A 168 -7.49 9.86 9.45
CA ASP A 168 -6.64 10.85 10.12
C ASP A 168 -5.75 10.13 11.13
N PHE A 169 -4.55 10.64 11.37
CA PHE A 169 -3.63 10.10 12.36
C PHE A 169 -2.78 11.22 12.94
N THR A 170 -2.63 11.21 14.26
CA THR A 170 -1.67 12.07 14.98
C THR A 170 -1.11 11.35 16.18
N SER A 171 0.09 11.71 16.61
CA SER A 171 0.76 11.08 17.73
C SER A 171 1.70 12.03 18.48
N SER A 172 2.30 11.49 19.55
CA SER A 172 3.39 12.15 20.26
C SER A 172 4.71 12.18 19.49
N ASP A 173 4.84 11.44 18.39
CA ASP A 173 6.01 11.40 17.53
C ASP A 173 5.73 12.13 16.19
N LYS A 174 6.50 13.18 15.90
CA LYS A 174 6.27 14.00 14.69
C LYS A 174 6.88 13.43 13.42
N VAL A 175 7.84 12.51 13.55
CA VAL A 175 8.38 11.77 12.40
C VAL A 175 7.32 10.78 11.93
N LEU A 176 6.69 10.05 12.85
CA LEU A 176 5.60 9.14 12.53
C LEU A 176 4.41 9.85 11.87
N ASP A 177 4.00 11.00 12.40
CA ASP A 177 2.93 11.84 11.82
C ASP A 177 3.26 12.24 10.37
N ALA A 178 4.50 12.72 10.13
CA ALA A 178 4.94 13.14 8.80
C ALA A 178 4.99 11.98 7.80
N ILE A 179 5.44 10.81 8.23
CA ILE A 179 5.49 9.60 7.40
C ILE A 179 4.09 9.12 7.05
N TRP A 180 3.16 9.13 8.02
CA TRP A 180 1.77 8.78 7.74
C TRP A 180 1.13 9.73 6.70
N ASP A 181 1.38 11.04 6.82
CA ASP A 181 0.93 12.05 5.86
C ASP A 181 1.54 11.90 4.46
N LEU A 182 2.82 11.53 4.38
CA LEU A 182 3.51 11.20 3.12
C LEU A 182 2.82 10.00 2.44
N CYS A 183 2.58 8.94 3.20
CA CYS A 183 1.96 7.73 2.69
C CYS A 183 0.51 7.97 2.26
N LYS A 184 -0.32 8.68 3.06
CA LYS A 184 -1.72 8.99 2.71
C LYS A 184 -1.80 9.82 1.43
N HIS A 185 -0.94 10.83 1.31
CA HIS A 185 -0.85 11.63 0.09
C HIS A 185 -0.48 10.77 -1.12
N THR A 186 0.47 9.86 -0.97
CA THR A 186 0.89 8.95 -2.03
C THR A 186 -0.29 8.14 -2.55
N ILE A 187 -1.06 7.49 -1.68
CA ILE A 187 -2.21 6.67 -2.08
C ILE A 187 -3.20 7.46 -2.93
N LYS A 188 -3.54 8.68 -2.52
CA LYS A 188 -4.41 9.56 -3.31
C LYS A 188 -3.78 9.89 -4.66
N ALA A 189 -2.54 10.37 -4.66
CA ALA A 189 -1.88 10.87 -5.86
C ALA A 189 -1.63 9.76 -6.91
N THR A 190 -1.28 8.54 -6.50
CA THR A 190 -1.00 7.42 -7.40
C THR A 190 -2.26 6.72 -7.92
N SER A 191 -3.46 7.11 -7.47
CA SER A 191 -4.74 6.53 -7.93
C SER A 191 -5.23 7.07 -9.29
N PHE A 192 -4.46 7.96 -9.92
CA PHE A 192 -4.83 8.76 -11.10
C PHE A 192 -5.23 7.95 -12.35
N THR A 193 -4.87 6.68 -12.44
CA THR A 193 -5.27 5.80 -13.56
C THR A 193 -6.58 5.05 -13.29
N GLY A 194 -7.03 5.01 -12.04
CA GLY A 194 -8.15 4.16 -11.64
C GLY A 194 -7.80 2.68 -11.52
N TYR A 195 -6.50 2.36 -11.46
CA TYR A 195 -5.91 1.07 -11.09
C TYR A 195 -4.73 1.33 -10.16
N TYR A 196 -4.34 0.33 -9.35
CA TYR A 196 -3.04 0.41 -8.66
C TYR A 196 -1.93 0.12 -9.67
N VAL A 197 -1.16 1.15 -10.01
CA VAL A 197 0.01 1.05 -10.90
C VAL A 197 1.30 1.30 -10.10
N ASP A 198 2.43 0.85 -10.64
CA ASP A 198 3.78 1.07 -10.09
C ASP A 198 4.05 2.56 -9.82
N GLY A 199 3.73 3.41 -10.77
CA GLY A 199 3.96 4.85 -10.68
C GLY A 199 3.90 5.45 -12.07
N ASP A 200 4.69 6.51 -12.31
CA ASP A 200 4.74 7.15 -13.62
C ASP A 200 5.70 6.48 -14.60
N ARG A 201 6.65 5.65 -14.13
CA ARG A 201 7.63 5.05 -15.04
C ARG A 201 6.94 4.15 -16.07
N GLU A 202 6.15 3.18 -15.62
CA GLU A 202 5.54 2.17 -16.50
C GLU A 202 4.01 2.33 -16.55
N ARG A 203 3.39 2.77 -15.45
CA ARG A 203 1.93 2.82 -15.26
C ARG A 203 1.30 1.44 -15.44
N ILE A 204 1.99 0.41 -14.95
CA ILE A 204 1.58 -1.00 -15.06
C ILE A 204 1.17 -1.48 -13.66
N PRO A 205 0.03 -2.17 -13.51
CA PRO A 205 -0.28 -2.89 -12.29
C PRO A 205 0.68 -4.08 -12.11
N TYR A 206 1.31 -4.15 -10.94
CA TYR A 206 2.06 -5.32 -10.47
C TYR A 206 1.43 -5.83 -9.18
N GLU A 207 1.29 -7.15 -9.03
CA GLU A 207 0.53 -7.75 -7.94
C GLU A 207 1.11 -7.41 -6.56
N ALA A 208 2.44 -7.37 -6.43
CA ALA A 208 3.12 -7.00 -5.19
C ALA A 208 2.84 -5.55 -4.77
N ASP A 209 3.01 -4.62 -5.71
CA ASP A 209 2.74 -3.19 -5.55
C ASP A 209 1.27 -2.96 -5.20
N ALA A 210 0.37 -3.62 -5.95
CA ALA A 210 -1.07 -3.52 -5.79
C ALA A 210 -1.53 -4.04 -4.43
N TYR A 211 -0.90 -5.07 -3.87
CA TYR A 211 -1.22 -5.55 -2.53
C TYR A 211 -0.92 -4.50 -1.46
N ILE A 212 0.26 -3.89 -1.47
CA ILE A 212 0.62 -2.84 -0.50
C ILE A 212 -0.30 -1.62 -0.69
N ASN A 213 -0.54 -1.23 -1.95
CA ASN A 213 -1.46 -0.14 -2.28
C ASN A 213 -2.89 -0.44 -1.79
N GLN A 214 -3.39 -1.67 -1.96
CA GLN A 214 -4.70 -2.10 -1.46
C GLN A 214 -4.79 -1.96 0.06
N LEU A 215 -3.81 -2.50 0.80
CA LEU A 215 -3.80 -2.43 2.26
C LEU A 215 -3.79 -0.99 2.78
N SER A 216 -2.96 -0.15 2.16
CA SER A 216 -2.83 1.27 2.50
C SER A 216 -4.07 2.06 2.11
N HIS A 217 -4.63 1.86 0.91
CA HIS A 217 -5.87 2.48 0.47
C HIS A 217 -7.04 2.12 1.39
N TYR A 218 -7.15 0.85 1.78
CA TYR A 218 -8.24 0.37 2.65
C TYR A 218 -8.12 0.89 4.09
N SER A 219 -6.96 1.43 4.45
CA SER A 219 -6.73 2.13 5.73
C SER A 219 -7.11 3.62 5.67
N VAL A 220 -7.31 4.19 4.47
CA VAL A 220 -7.63 5.63 4.30
C VAL A 220 -8.93 5.95 3.57
N ASP A 221 -9.57 4.97 2.94
CA ASP A 221 -10.87 5.14 2.30
C ASP A 221 -11.74 3.89 2.50
N SER A 222 -13.05 4.07 2.44
CA SER A 222 -14.08 3.01 2.48
C SER A 222 -14.62 2.63 1.09
N VAL A 223 -14.10 3.25 0.02
CA VAL A 223 -14.47 2.94 -1.37
C VAL A 223 -13.49 1.92 -1.96
N TYR A 224 -13.88 0.65 -1.90
CA TYR A 224 -13.01 -0.49 -2.23
C TYR A 224 -12.96 -0.88 -3.72
N THR A 225 -13.74 -0.21 -4.58
CA THR A 225 -13.91 -0.57 -6.00
C THR A 225 -12.59 -0.49 -6.81
N LEU A 226 -11.73 0.49 -6.51
CA LEU A 226 -10.40 0.59 -7.12
C LEU A 226 -9.55 -0.66 -6.88
N GLY A 227 -9.57 -1.18 -5.64
CA GLY A 227 -8.85 -2.39 -5.28
C GLY A 227 -9.42 -3.61 -5.96
N ARG A 228 -10.73 -3.82 -5.84
CA ARG A 228 -11.43 -4.92 -6.51
C ARG A 228 -11.17 -4.97 -8.01
N ARG A 229 -11.30 -3.84 -8.71
CA ARG A 229 -11.03 -3.76 -10.16
C ARG A 229 -9.59 -4.16 -10.50
N THR A 230 -8.62 -3.72 -9.69
CA THR A 230 -7.22 -4.08 -9.88
C THR A 230 -6.99 -5.57 -9.61
N ASN A 231 -7.64 -6.14 -8.61
CA ASN A 231 -7.57 -7.58 -8.31
C ASN A 231 -8.10 -8.41 -9.48
N GLU A 232 -9.26 -8.03 -10.04
CA GLU A 232 -9.83 -8.69 -11.21
C GLU A 232 -8.95 -8.55 -12.46
N TYR A 233 -8.21 -7.44 -12.61
CA TYR A 233 -7.27 -7.24 -13.71
C TYR A 233 -6.17 -8.31 -13.77
N PHE A 234 -5.63 -8.72 -12.62
CA PHE A 234 -4.54 -9.72 -12.53
C PHE A 234 -4.96 -11.16 -12.88
N ILE A 235 -6.27 -11.43 -12.93
CA ILE A 235 -6.76 -12.72 -13.42
C ILE A 235 -6.32 -12.93 -14.87
N ASP A 236 -6.48 -11.90 -15.70
CA ASP A 236 -6.20 -11.95 -17.14
C ASP A 236 -4.88 -11.26 -17.53
N ASN A 237 -4.24 -10.54 -16.62
CA ASN A 237 -3.01 -9.79 -16.88
C ASN A 237 -1.97 -10.01 -15.77
N PRO A 238 -1.54 -11.26 -15.55
CA PRO A 238 -0.50 -11.56 -14.56
C PRO A 238 0.84 -10.90 -14.89
N THR A 239 1.67 -10.70 -13.87
CA THR A 239 3.08 -10.32 -14.04
C THR A 239 4.03 -11.49 -13.84
N TRP A 240 5.29 -11.32 -14.24
CA TRP A 240 6.25 -12.41 -14.41
C TRP A 240 6.90 -12.94 -13.12
N PRO A 241 7.03 -12.21 -12.00
CA PRO A 241 7.70 -12.79 -10.82
C PRO A 241 6.87 -13.88 -10.15
N THR A 242 7.50 -15.01 -9.84
CA THR A 242 6.83 -16.19 -9.27
C THR A 242 6.02 -15.86 -8.03
N GLU A 243 6.63 -15.14 -7.09
CA GLU A 243 6.03 -14.72 -5.82
C GLU A 243 5.03 -13.58 -5.97
N TRP A 244 5.11 -12.76 -7.02
CA TRP A 244 4.13 -11.69 -7.24
C TRP A 244 2.78 -12.28 -7.66
N LEU A 245 2.77 -13.33 -8.48
CA LEU A 245 1.55 -14.08 -8.81
C LEU A 245 0.79 -14.54 -7.56
N LEU A 246 1.52 -14.97 -6.53
CA LEU A 246 0.99 -15.45 -5.24
C LEU A 246 0.33 -14.35 -4.39
N HIS A 247 0.46 -13.06 -4.76
CA HIS A 247 -0.28 -11.99 -4.10
C HIS A 247 -1.76 -11.94 -4.55
N THR A 248 -2.10 -12.56 -5.69
CA THR A 248 -3.48 -12.55 -6.22
C THR A 248 -4.47 -13.11 -5.19
N VAL A 249 -4.17 -14.26 -4.59
CA VAL A 249 -5.04 -14.86 -3.56
C VAL A 249 -5.12 -13.98 -2.32
N ILE A 250 -4.00 -13.38 -1.91
CA ILE A 250 -3.91 -12.50 -0.74
C ILE A 250 -4.81 -11.26 -0.93
N MET A 251 -4.76 -10.63 -2.10
CA MET A 251 -5.56 -9.46 -2.44
C MET A 251 -7.07 -9.76 -2.47
N PHE A 252 -7.48 -10.89 -3.05
CA PHE A 252 -8.87 -11.33 -3.08
C PHE A 252 -9.41 -11.68 -1.68
N HIS A 253 -8.60 -12.35 -0.85
CA HIS A 253 -8.94 -12.60 0.55
C HIS A 253 -9.11 -11.28 1.32
N ALA A 254 -8.14 -10.37 1.20
CA ALA A 254 -8.21 -9.07 1.84
C ALA A 254 -9.44 -8.25 1.38
N ASP A 255 -9.79 -8.28 0.08
CA ASP A 255 -11.00 -7.61 -0.42
C ASP A 255 -12.26 -8.14 0.24
N TYR A 256 -12.41 -9.47 0.32
CA TYR A 256 -13.53 -10.07 1.02
C TYR A 256 -13.57 -9.71 2.50
N MET A 257 -12.43 -9.76 3.19
CA MET A 257 -12.36 -9.42 4.61
C MET A 257 -12.76 -7.96 4.90
N TYR A 258 -12.44 -7.02 4.02
CA TYR A 258 -12.81 -5.61 4.20
C TYR A 258 -14.24 -5.28 3.72
N THR A 259 -14.73 -5.97 2.69
CA THR A 259 -16.01 -5.62 2.04
C THR A 259 -17.18 -6.52 2.48
N GLY A 260 -16.89 -7.78 2.80
CA GLY A 260 -17.88 -8.85 2.91
C GLY A 260 -18.50 -9.26 1.57
N ASN A 261 -17.96 -8.79 0.44
CA ASN A 261 -18.47 -9.12 -0.88
C ASN A 261 -17.91 -10.46 -1.36
N LEU A 262 -18.75 -11.50 -1.29
CA LEU A 262 -18.36 -12.86 -1.67
C LEU A 262 -18.28 -13.07 -3.19
N ALA A 263 -18.92 -12.21 -3.99
CA ALA A 263 -19.10 -12.44 -5.43
C ALA A 263 -17.78 -12.55 -6.23
N PRO A 264 -16.73 -11.73 -5.97
CA PRO A 264 -15.44 -11.92 -6.65
C PRO A 264 -14.79 -13.27 -6.31
N LEU A 265 -14.87 -13.73 -5.05
CA LEU A 265 -14.36 -15.04 -4.65
C LEU A 265 -15.10 -16.19 -5.34
N GLU A 266 -16.44 -16.12 -5.42
CA GLU A 266 -17.25 -17.11 -6.15
C GLU A 266 -16.90 -17.18 -7.63
N LYS A 267 -16.78 -16.01 -8.28
CA LYS A 267 -16.51 -15.88 -9.71
C LYS A 267 -15.14 -16.43 -10.10
N TYR A 268 -14.11 -16.16 -9.29
CA TYR A 268 -12.71 -16.44 -9.64
C TYR A 268 -12.09 -17.60 -8.86
N TYR A 269 -12.88 -18.38 -8.12
CA TYR A 269 -12.36 -19.43 -7.24
C TYR A 269 -11.36 -20.39 -7.90
N GLU A 270 -11.67 -20.91 -9.09
CA GLU A 270 -10.76 -21.83 -9.79
C GLU A 270 -9.50 -21.11 -10.32
N ASN A 271 -9.62 -19.84 -10.71
CA ASN A 271 -8.43 -19.02 -11.02
C ASN A 271 -7.57 -18.84 -9.77
N LEU A 272 -8.15 -18.58 -8.60
CA LEU A 272 -7.39 -18.43 -7.36
C LEU A 272 -6.66 -19.72 -6.97
N LYS A 273 -7.29 -20.89 -7.19
CA LYS A 273 -6.62 -22.20 -7.04
C LYS A 273 -5.42 -22.34 -7.95
N LEU A 274 -5.53 -21.93 -9.22
CA LEU A 274 -4.42 -21.95 -10.15
C LEU A 274 -3.31 -20.96 -9.76
N LYS A 275 -3.69 -19.78 -9.25
CA LYS A 275 -2.77 -18.72 -8.84
C LYS A 275 -1.98 -19.06 -7.56
N THR A 276 -2.32 -20.14 -6.84
CA THR A 276 -1.43 -20.67 -5.79
C THR A 276 -0.19 -21.37 -6.36
N LEU A 277 -0.12 -21.59 -7.68
CA LEU A 277 0.99 -22.27 -8.37
C LEU A 277 1.24 -23.70 -7.90
N MET A 278 0.20 -24.40 -7.41
CA MET A 278 0.29 -25.81 -6.98
C MET A 278 0.82 -26.73 -8.09
N ASP A 279 0.58 -26.41 -9.36
CA ASP A 279 1.09 -27.17 -10.51
C ASP A 279 2.63 -27.17 -10.61
N LEU A 280 3.32 -26.31 -9.86
CA LEU A 280 4.78 -26.26 -9.78
C LEU A 280 5.36 -27.11 -8.64
N GLU A 281 4.52 -27.83 -7.90
CA GLU A 281 4.95 -28.69 -6.79
C GLU A 281 5.93 -29.78 -7.26
N ARG A 282 6.95 -30.00 -6.43
CA ARG A 282 7.79 -31.19 -6.43
C ARG A 282 7.11 -32.32 -5.65
N GLU A 283 7.69 -33.51 -5.67
CA GLU A 283 7.19 -34.67 -4.92
C GLU A 283 7.07 -34.45 -3.40
N ASP A 284 7.89 -33.56 -2.83
CA ASP A 284 7.84 -33.19 -1.42
C ASP A 284 6.85 -32.06 -1.11
N GLY A 285 6.13 -31.56 -2.12
CA GLY A 285 5.12 -30.51 -1.99
C GLY A 285 5.66 -29.08 -1.98
N LEU A 286 6.98 -28.85 -2.12
CA LEU A 286 7.50 -27.49 -2.32
C LEU A 286 7.41 -27.10 -3.80
N ILE A 287 7.17 -25.82 -4.09
CA ILE A 287 7.12 -25.32 -5.46
C ILE A 287 8.47 -24.80 -5.93
N SER A 288 8.69 -24.86 -7.26
CA SER A 288 9.88 -24.33 -7.92
C SER A 288 9.54 -23.72 -9.27
N SER A 289 10.05 -22.51 -9.55
CA SER A 289 9.97 -21.91 -10.89
C SER A 289 10.81 -22.67 -11.92
N SER A 290 11.66 -23.62 -11.49
CA SER A 290 12.40 -24.54 -12.35
C SER A 290 11.65 -25.84 -12.63
N SER A 291 10.41 -25.98 -12.17
CA SER A 291 9.61 -27.19 -12.36
C SER A 291 9.40 -27.50 -13.85
N PRO A 292 9.53 -28.77 -14.29
CA PRO A 292 9.24 -29.16 -15.67
C PRO A 292 7.75 -28.97 -16.02
N HIS A 293 6.88 -28.79 -15.01
CA HIS A 293 5.47 -28.48 -15.20
C HIS A 293 5.22 -27.02 -15.62
N LEU A 294 6.21 -26.13 -15.50
CA LEU A 294 6.15 -24.78 -16.06
C LEU A 294 6.26 -24.82 -17.59
N ASN A 295 5.13 -25.06 -18.24
CA ASN A 295 5.01 -25.20 -19.69
C ASN A 295 4.02 -24.18 -20.28
N GLN A 296 3.95 -24.12 -21.61
CA GLN A 296 3.08 -23.15 -22.31
C GLN A 296 1.61 -23.28 -21.95
N LYS A 297 1.14 -24.50 -21.63
CA LYS A 297 -0.25 -24.71 -21.20
C LYS A 297 -0.50 -24.01 -19.87
N LEU A 298 0.35 -24.24 -18.87
CA LEU A 298 0.22 -23.58 -17.57
C LEU A 298 0.34 -22.06 -17.69
N ILE A 299 1.29 -21.55 -18.49
CA ILE A 299 1.43 -20.10 -18.74
C ILE A 299 0.15 -19.49 -19.34
N ASN A 300 -0.48 -20.18 -20.29
CA ASN A 300 -1.75 -19.73 -20.86
C ASN A 300 -2.89 -19.78 -19.84
N GLU A 301 -2.98 -20.86 -19.06
CA GLU A 301 -4.00 -21.01 -18.01
C GLU A 301 -3.84 -19.93 -16.93
N LEU A 302 -2.61 -19.54 -16.59
CA LEU A 302 -2.30 -18.46 -15.65
C LEU A 302 -2.73 -17.07 -16.14
N GLY A 303 -3.12 -16.94 -17.41
CA GLY A 303 -3.65 -15.69 -17.99
C GLY A 303 -2.64 -14.90 -18.82
N PHE A 304 -1.39 -15.36 -18.96
CA PHE A 304 -0.38 -14.66 -19.76
C PHE A 304 -0.77 -14.64 -21.25
N LYS A 305 -0.57 -13.49 -21.90
CA LYS A 305 -0.87 -13.32 -23.34
C LYS A 305 0.19 -13.93 -24.26
N LYS A 306 1.39 -14.17 -23.75
CA LYS A 306 2.51 -14.75 -24.47
C LYS A 306 2.80 -16.15 -23.91
N PRO A 307 2.49 -17.23 -24.64
CA PRO A 307 2.64 -18.61 -24.15
C PRO A 307 4.08 -19.00 -23.79
N ASP A 308 5.07 -18.29 -24.31
CA ASP A 308 6.50 -18.48 -24.07
C ASP A 308 7.04 -17.66 -22.89
N THR A 309 6.15 -16.94 -22.17
CA THR A 309 6.55 -16.20 -20.96
C THR A 309 7.14 -17.16 -19.94
N LYS A 310 8.30 -16.78 -19.39
CA LYS A 310 8.92 -17.48 -18.27
C LYS A 310 8.67 -16.67 -17.01
N ILE A 311 8.16 -17.32 -15.97
CA ILE A 311 8.18 -16.78 -14.62
C ILE A 311 9.50 -17.13 -13.96
N LYS A 312 9.97 -16.28 -13.05
CA LYS A 312 11.21 -16.49 -12.30
C LYS A 312 11.15 -15.73 -10.98
N ASP A 313 11.94 -16.19 -10.02
CA ASP A 313 11.97 -15.63 -8.68
C ASP A 313 12.69 -14.28 -8.68
N ILE A 314 12.17 -13.32 -7.92
CA ILE A 314 12.73 -11.96 -7.82
C ILE A 314 13.26 -11.63 -6.43
N ILE A 315 12.71 -12.23 -5.38
CA ILE A 315 12.92 -12.05 -3.95
C ILE A 315 12.63 -10.63 -3.47
N ASP A 316 13.35 -9.67 -4.02
CA ASP A 316 13.26 -8.25 -3.73
C ASP A 316 13.75 -7.39 -4.91
N TRP A 317 13.44 -6.10 -4.86
CA TRP A 317 13.68 -5.13 -5.93
C TRP A 317 14.27 -3.81 -5.41
N PRO A 318 15.36 -3.28 -5.99
CA PRO A 318 16.06 -3.76 -7.17
C PRO A 318 16.89 -5.04 -6.95
N PRO A 319 17.08 -5.86 -8.01
CA PRO A 319 17.92 -7.04 -7.97
C PRO A 319 19.40 -6.70 -7.77
N ALA A 320 20.21 -7.72 -7.51
CA ALA A 320 21.66 -7.58 -7.43
C ALA A 320 22.25 -6.99 -8.71
N GLN A 321 23.36 -6.25 -8.59
CA GLN A 321 24.05 -5.61 -9.70
C GLN A 321 24.41 -6.60 -10.83
N LYS A 322 24.80 -7.83 -10.46
CA LYS A 322 25.10 -8.92 -11.41
C LYS A 322 23.90 -9.29 -12.30
N ASP A 323 22.68 -8.93 -11.90
CA ASP A 323 21.44 -9.25 -12.59
C ASP A 323 20.84 -8.05 -13.37
N THR A 324 21.36 -6.83 -13.17
CA THR A 324 20.71 -5.59 -13.67
C THR A 324 21.56 -4.75 -14.62
N GLY A 325 22.87 -5.01 -14.69
CA GLY A 325 23.79 -4.17 -15.46
C GLY A 325 23.92 -2.73 -14.93
N TRP A 326 23.27 -2.40 -13.81
CA TRP A 326 23.34 -1.11 -13.15
C TRP A 326 24.53 -1.06 -12.20
N LYS A 327 25.13 0.11 -12.02
CA LYS A 327 26.05 0.35 -10.91
C LYS A 327 25.23 0.73 -9.68
N LEU A 328 25.16 -0.16 -8.69
CA LEU A 328 24.38 0.02 -7.47
C LEU A 328 25.26 0.44 -6.30
N ALA A 329 24.66 1.01 -5.26
CA ALA A 329 25.36 1.31 -4.00
C ALA A 329 25.85 0.04 -3.28
N THR A 330 25.13 -1.07 -3.41
CA THR A 330 25.50 -2.41 -2.93
C THR A 330 25.44 -3.41 -4.09
N ALA A 331 26.44 -4.28 -4.23
CA ALA A 331 26.52 -5.23 -5.34
C ALA A 331 25.38 -6.27 -5.28
N GLU A 332 24.89 -6.52 -4.07
CA GLU A 332 23.83 -7.45 -3.71
C GLU A 332 22.43 -6.90 -4.04
N GLY A 333 22.31 -5.61 -4.39
CA GLY A 333 21.02 -4.94 -4.52
C GLY A 333 20.30 -4.87 -3.17
N GLU A 334 18.98 -5.02 -3.17
CA GLU A 334 18.16 -5.01 -1.95
C GLU A 334 17.77 -6.41 -1.47
N ARG A 335 18.51 -7.45 -1.88
CA ARG A 335 18.22 -8.85 -1.52
C ARG A 335 19.00 -9.37 -0.33
N ASP A 336 19.76 -8.53 0.38
CA ASP A 336 20.67 -8.97 1.46
C ASP A 336 21.55 -10.17 1.04
N GLY A 337 22.05 -10.16 -0.20
CA GLY A 337 22.90 -11.24 -0.72
C GLY A 337 22.18 -12.57 -1.05
N TYR A 338 20.84 -12.61 -1.08
CA TYR A 338 20.04 -13.83 -1.27
C TYR A 338 20.58 -14.81 -2.34
N GLU A 339 20.81 -16.06 -1.95
CA GLU A 339 21.17 -17.15 -2.85
C GLU A 339 19.93 -17.76 -3.50
N ILE A 340 19.57 -17.29 -4.70
CA ILE A 340 18.43 -17.82 -5.46
C ILE A 340 18.76 -19.23 -5.96
N VAL A 341 18.12 -20.23 -5.35
CA VAL A 341 18.18 -21.64 -5.71
C VAL A 341 16.79 -22.15 -6.12
N PRO A 342 16.68 -23.30 -6.82
CA PRO A 342 15.39 -23.77 -7.35
C PRO A 342 14.27 -23.92 -6.31
N VAL A 343 14.61 -24.28 -5.07
CA VAL A 343 13.66 -24.30 -3.94
C VAL A 343 14.20 -23.37 -2.87
N ASN A 344 13.60 -22.19 -2.81
CA ASN A 344 13.97 -21.14 -1.86
C ASN A 344 12.86 -20.85 -0.85
N THR A 345 13.27 -20.29 0.28
CA THR A 345 12.43 -20.02 1.46
C THR A 345 11.35 -18.98 1.17
N VAL A 346 11.66 -17.93 0.41
CA VAL A 346 10.73 -16.83 0.11
C VAL A 346 9.52 -17.31 -0.69
N VAL A 347 9.75 -17.93 -1.85
CA VAL A 347 8.65 -18.42 -2.72
C VAL A 347 7.78 -19.44 -1.99
N ASN A 348 8.41 -20.35 -1.23
CA ASN A 348 7.67 -21.38 -0.51
C ASN A 348 6.94 -20.83 0.74
N SER A 349 7.40 -19.71 1.32
CA SER A 349 6.66 -19.01 2.37
C SER A 349 5.37 -18.39 1.83
N PHE A 350 5.43 -17.71 0.68
CA PHE A 350 4.23 -17.22 -0.01
C PHE A 350 3.27 -18.34 -0.39
N TYR A 351 3.82 -19.46 -0.87
CA TYR A 351 3.03 -20.63 -1.23
C TYR A 351 2.26 -21.20 -0.03
N TYR A 352 2.95 -21.44 1.09
CA TYR A 352 2.31 -21.84 2.34
C TYR A 352 1.18 -20.88 2.74
N TYR A 353 1.44 -19.57 2.69
CA TYR A 353 0.46 -18.56 3.07
C TYR A 353 -0.76 -18.59 2.14
N ASN A 354 -0.56 -18.77 0.84
CA ASN A 354 -1.65 -18.93 -0.13
C ASN A 354 -2.53 -20.15 0.18
N LEU A 355 -1.96 -21.29 0.57
CA LEU A 355 -2.73 -22.47 0.97
C LEU A 355 -3.53 -22.22 2.26
N LYS A 356 -2.98 -21.47 3.21
CA LYS A 356 -3.70 -21.03 4.42
C LYS A 356 -4.91 -20.17 4.03
N LEU A 357 -4.72 -19.18 3.15
CA LEU A 357 -5.82 -18.32 2.70
C LEU A 357 -6.85 -19.07 1.84
N MET A 358 -6.44 -20.02 0.99
CA MET A 358 -7.37 -20.86 0.24
C MET A 358 -8.21 -21.77 1.15
N THR A 359 -7.68 -22.17 2.32
CA THR A 359 -8.47 -22.86 3.35
C THR A 359 -9.62 -21.97 3.83
N GLU A 360 -9.34 -20.70 4.11
CA GLU A 360 -10.34 -19.73 4.55
C GLU A 360 -11.35 -19.39 3.44
N ILE A 361 -10.87 -19.10 2.23
CA ILE A 361 -11.71 -18.83 1.05
C ILE A 361 -12.65 -20.00 0.77
N ALA A 362 -12.14 -21.24 0.77
CA ALA A 362 -13.00 -22.42 0.61
C ALA A 362 -14.06 -22.51 1.72
N GLY A 363 -13.71 -22.12 2.95
CA GLY A 363 -14.63 -22.03 4.08
C GLY A 363 -15.74 -21.00 3.85
N PHE A 364 -15.38 -19.80 3.41
CA PHE A 364 -16.33 -18.72 3.08
C PHE A 364 -17.32 -19.14 1.98
N LEU A 365 -16.87 -19.97 1.04
CA LEU A 365 -17.66 -20.49 -0.07
C LEU A 365 -18.37 -21.83 0.24
N GLY A 366 -18.24 -22.36 1.45
CA GLY A 366 -18.88 -23.63 1.85
C GLY A 366 -18.30 -24.90 1.20
N LYS A 367 -17.09 -24.84 0.62
CA LYS A 367 -16.43 -25.95 -0.08
C LYS A 367 -15.65 -26.84 0.90
N LYS A 368 -16.36 -27.70 1.63
CA LYS A 368 -15.83 -28.49 2.77
C LYS A 368 -14.67 -29.41 2.42
N GLU A 369 -14.70 -30.03 1.23
CA GLU A 369 -13.64 -30.91 0.75
C GLU A 369 -12.35 -30.10 0.52
N ASP A 370 -12.47 -28.94 -0.13
CA ASP A 370 -11.35 -28.05 -0.41
C ASP A 370 -10.76 -27.45 0.88
N VAL A 371 -11.60 -27.12 1.89
CA VAL A 371 -11.12 -26.73 3.23
C VAL A 371 -10.18 -27.80 3.79
N SER A 372 -10.59 -29.07 3.74
CA SER A 372 -9.78 -30.18 4.26
C SER A 372 -8.50 -30.37 3.45
N PHE A 373 -8.60 -30.28 2.12
CA PHE A 373 -7.47 -30.39 1.20
C PHE A 373 -6.42 -29.32 1.45
N PHE A 374 -6.80 -28.03 1.42
CA PHE A 374 -5.87 -26.92 1.60
C PHE A 374 -5.27 -26.90 3.00
N LYS A 375 -6.06 -27.20 4.03
CA LYS A 375 -5.56 -27.28 5.42
C LYS A 375 -4.47 -28.35 5.56
N ASN A 376 -4.72 -29.55 5.03
CA ASN A 376 -3.76 -30.66 5.11
C ASN A 376 -2.49 -30.36 4.29
N LYS A 377 -2.65 -29.76 3.10
CA LYS A 377 -1.53 -29.37 2.25
C LYS A 377 -0.68 -28.28 2.90
N ALA A 378 -1.29 -27.22 3.44
CA ALA A 378 -0.59 -26.17 4.17
C ALA A 378 0.23 -26.73 5.34
N ALA A 379 -0.34 -27.66 6.12
CA ALA A 379 0.37 -28.34 7.21
C ALA A 379 1.56 -29.19 6.73
N ALA A 380 1.40 -29.92 5.62
CA ALA A 380 2.48 -30.70 5.02
C ALA A 380 3.61 -29.81 4.50
N VAL A 381 3.28 -28.74 3.77
CA VAL A 381 4.25 -27.77 3.24
C VAL A 381 5.01 -27.08 4.39
N LYS A 382 4.31 -26.60 5.43
CA LYS A 382 4.94 -26.01 6.62
C LYS A 382 5.95 -26.96 7.25
N LYS A 383 5.60 -28.24 7.39
CA LYS A 383 6.51 -29.25 7.93
C LYS A 383 7.76 -29.41 7.07
N VAL A 384 7.61 -29.47 5.74
CA VAL A 384 8.74 -29.65 4.82
C VAL A 384 9.64 -28.42 4.81
N ILE A 385 9.08 -27.21 4.80
CA ILE A 385 9.85 -25.96 4.92
C ILE A 385 10.67 -25.97 6.21
N ASN A 386 10.04 -26.22 7.36
CA ASN A 386 10.74 -26.21 8.65
C ASN A 386 11.75 -27.35 8.79
N THR A 387 11.58 -28.45 8.05
CA THR A 387 12.58 -29.53 8.03
C THR A 387 13.80 -29.20 7.16
N LYS A 388 13.56 -28.58 5.99
CA LYS A 388 14.61 -28.41 4.97
C LYS A 388 15.32 -27.08 5.03
N LEU A 389 14.63 -26.03 5.46
CA LEU A 389 15.06 -24.64 5.28
C LEU A 389 15.37 -23.95 6.60
N PHE A 390 14.97 -24.52 7.75
CA PHE A 390 15.38 -24.03 9.07
C PHE A 390 16.66 -24.72 9.52
N ASP A 391 17.68 -23.94 9.85
CA ASP A 391 18.94 -24.44 10.42
C ASP A 391 18.81 -24.43 11.95
N ALA A 392 18.49 -25.59 12.53
CA ALA A 392 18.25 -25.71 13.96
C ALA A 392 19.49 -25.45 14.83
N GLU A 393 20.71 -25.64 14.29
CA GLU A 393 21.94 -25.34 15.02
C GLU A 393 22.17 -23.83 15.11
N LYS A 394 21.78 -23.08 14.08
CA LYS A 394 21.95 -21.62 14.03
C LYS A 394 20.73 -20.83 14.48
N GLY A 395 19.55 -21.46 14.51
CA GLY A 395 18.30 -20.88 14.99
C GLY A 395 17.58 -19.97 13.99
N TYR A 396 17.88 -20.08 12.69
CA TYR A 396 17.28 -19.26 11.63
C TYR A 396 17.15 -20.02 10.30
N TYR A 397 16.40 -19.47 9.36
CA TYR A 397 16.22 -20.03 8.02
C TYR A 397 17.36 -19.65 7.07
N ILE A 398 17.77 -20.62 6.24
CA ILE A 398 18.66 -20.39 5.10
C ILE A 398 17.85 -19.95 3.87
N ASP A 399 18.51 -19.40 2.84
CA ASP A 399 17.82 -18.88 1.66
C ASP A 399 17.12 -19.96 0.83
N GLY A 400 17.58 -21.20 0.89
CA GLY A 400 16.96 -22.30 0.18
C GLY A 400 17.70 -23.61 0.34
N GLU A 401 17.19 -24.67 -0.28
CA GLU A 401 17.75 -26.01 -0.19
C GLU A 401 19.22 -26.01 -0.65
N ASN A 402 20.13 -26.39 0.26
CA ASN A 402 21.60 -26.38 0.10
C ASN A 402 22.29 -25.01 0.10
N SER A 403 21.58 -23.91 0.34
CA SER A 403 22.21 -22.61 0.54
C SER A 403 23.04 -22.59 1.82
N LYS A 404 24.14 -21.85 1.82
CA LYS A 404 24.94 -21.57 3.03
C LYS A 404 24.69 -20.18 3.58
N HIS A 405 23.88 -19.39 2.88
CA HIS A 405 23.52 -18.02 3.22
C HIS A 405 22.15 -17.98 3.92
N ALA A 406 21.97 -16.98 4.76
CA ALA A 406 20.70 -16.63 5.38
C ALA A 406 20.52 -15.13 5.27
N SER A 407 19.49 -14.73 4.55
CA SER A 407 19.09 -13.34 4.35
C SER A 407 18.01 -12.91 5.34
N LEU A 408 17.81 -11.59 5.44
CA LEU A 408 16.62 -11.00 6.04
C LEU A 408 15.33 -11.58 5.43
N HIS A 409 15.24 -11.70 4.10
CA HIS A 409 14.03 -12.15 3.39
C HIS A 409 13.61 -13.57 3.75
N ALA A 410 14.60 -14.47 3.86
CA ALA A 410 14.38 -15.86 4.26
C ALA A 410 13.86 -16.00 5.69
N ASN A 411 13.96 -14.95 6.52
CA ASN A 411 13.55 -14.99 7.93
C ASN A 411 12.35 -14.08 8.23
N MET A 412 12.23 -12.93 7.57
CA MET A 412 11.10 -12.02 7.74
C MET A 412 9.78 -12.61 7.19
N LEU A 413 9.82 -13.33 6.07
CA LEU A 413 8.60 -13.92 5.50
C LEU A 413 8.06 -15.09 6.32
N PRO A 414 8.88 -16.03 6.82
CA PRO A 414 8.40 -17.03 7.77
C PRO A 414 7.75 -16.40 9.02
N LEU A 415 8.29 -15.30 9.55
CA LEU A 415 7.66 -14.57 10.66
C LEU A 415 6.33 -13.96 10.24
N ALA A 416 6.30 -13.21 9.13
CA ALA A 416 5.11 -12.51 8.64
C ALA A 416 3.96 -13.47 8.30
N PHE A 417 4.28 -14.70 7.86
CA PHE A 417 3.29 -15.71 7.49
C PHE A 417 3.04 -16.78 8.56
N GLU A 418 3.54 -16.60 9.78
CA GLU A 418 3.33 -17.52 10.92
C GLU A 418 3.81 -18.95 10.62
N LEU A 419 4.90 -19.06 9.86
CA LEU A 419 5.54 -20.31 9.46
C LEU A 419 6.53 -20.82 10.51
N VAL A 420 7.15 -19.91 11.28
CA VAL A 420 8.11 -20.22 12.32
C VAL A 420 7.43 -21.04 13.44
N PRO A 421 8.02 -22.17 13.89
CA PRO A 421 7.59 -22.85 15.11
C PRO A 421 7.71 -21.93 16.33
N GLU A 422 6.77 -22.03 17.27
CA GLU A 422 6.67 -21.14 18.44
C GLU A 422 7.99 -21.10 19.24
N GLU A 423 8.65 -22.25 19.39
CA GLU A 423 9.93 -22.42 20.07
C GLU A 423 11.14 -21.73 19.39
N HIS A 424 10.97 -21.27 18.15
CA HIS A 424 12.01 -20.64 17.34
C HIS A 424 11.70 -19.19 16.96
N VAL A 425 10.54 -18.66 17.36
CA VAL A 425 10.17 -17.26 17.09
C VAL A 425 11.22 -16.30 17.64
N GLU A 426 11.68 -16.51 18.87
CA GLU A 426 12.69 -15.64 19.50
C GLU A 426 14.03 -15.65 18.73
N SER A 427 14.53 -16.83 18.33
CA SER A 427 15.82 -16.93 17.64
C SER A 427 15.78 -16.35 16.22
N VAL A 428 14.69 -16.59 15.48
CA VAL A 428 14.50 -16.03 14.14
C VAL A 428 14.32 -14.51 14.21
N THR A 429 13.57 -14.04 15.20
CA THR A 429 13.38 -12.59 15.45
C THR A 429 14.69 -11.91 15.81
N ALA A 430 15.49 -12.52 16.69
CA ALA A 430 16.82 -12.02 17.02
C ALA A 430 17.71 -11.90 15.78
N PHE A 431 17.69 -12.91 14.89
CA PHE A 431 18.40 -12.85 13.62
C PHE A 431 17.91 -11.70 12.73
N VAL A 432 16.59 -11.54 12.55
CA VAL A 432 16.01 -10.43 11.77
C VAL A 432 16.48 -9.08 12.28
N LYS A 433 16.49 -8.87 13.60
CA LYS A 433 16.94 -7.61 14.23
C LYS A 433 18.42 -7.31 13.96
N THR A 434 19.27 -8.31 13.71
CA THR A 434 20.67 -8.09 13.32
C THR A 434 20.83 -7.49 11.93
N ARG A 435 19.80 -7.57 11.08
CA ARG A 435 19.85 -7.16 9.67
C ARG A 435 19.34 -5.74 9.44
N GLY A 436 18.56 -5.16 10.36
CA GLY A 436 17.97 -3.84 10.15
C GLY A 436 17.07 -3.80 8.90
N MET A 437 17.12 -2.69 8.17
CA MET A 437 16.41 -2.50 6.90
C MET A 437 17.21 -3.05 5.70
N ALA A 438 17.74 -4.28 5.78
CA ALA A 438 18.45 -4.93 4.66
C ALA A 438 17.50 -5.44 3.55
N CYS A 439 16.41 -4.74 3.30
CA CYS A 439 15.44 -5.03 2.25
C CYS A 439 15.01 -3.73 1.57
N SER A 440 14.34 -3.86 0.43
CA SER A 440 13.82 -2.71 -0.28
C SER A 440 12.61 -2.09 0.41
N VAL A 441 12.16 -0.98 -0.15
CA VAL A 441 10.90 -0.34 0.16
C VAL A 441 9.71 -1.32 0.06
N TYR A 442 9.72 -2.25 -0.91
CA TYR A 442 8.71 -3.32 -1.03
C TYR A 442 8.86 -4.36 0.09
N GLY A 443 10.09 -4.82 0.35
CA GLY A 443 10.37 -5.81 1.39
C GLY A 443 9.99 -5.35 2.80
N ALA A 444 10.06 -4.04 3.05
CA ALA A 444 9.74 -3.42 4.33
C ALA A 444 8.32 -3.72 4.82
N GLN A 445 7.33 -3.91 3.92
CA GLN A 445 5.98 -4.34 4.30
C GLN A 445 6.05 -5.61 5.14
N TYR A 446 6.77 -6.63 4.66
CA TYR A 446 6.81 -7.94 5.28
C TYR A 446 7.70 -7.98 6.52
N LEU A 447 8.78 -7.21 6.53
CA LEU A 447 9.58 -6.99 7.74
C LEU A 447 8.71 -6.46 8.87
N LEU A 448 7.98 -5.37 8.62
CA LEU A 448 7.15 -4.74 9.63
C LEU A 448 5.99 -5.66 10.05
N GLU A 449 5.29 -6.32 9.12
CA GLU A 449 4.26 -7.30 9.50
C GLU A 449 4.82 -8.43 10.36
N GLY A 450 6.00 -8.96 10.02
CA GLY A 450 6.69 -9.97 10.80
C GLY A 450 7.01 -9.51 12.22
N LEU A 451 7.56 -8.31 12.38
CA LEU A 451 7.91 -7.77 13.70
C LEU A 451 6.67 -7.55 14.58
N PHE A 452 5.64 -6.87 14.07
CA PHE A 452 4.43 -6.60 14.86
C PHE A 452 3.63 -7.86 15.19
N LYS A 453 3.63 -8.88 14.33
CA LYS A 453 2.98 -10.17 14.64
C LYS A 453 3.69 -10.97 15.73
N ASN A 454 4.93 -10.63 16.06
CA ASN A 454 5.78 -11.35 17.01
C ASN A 454 6.23 -10.43 18.16
N ASP A 455 5.37 -9.49 18.57
CA ASP A 455 5.53 -8.61 19.74
C ASP A 455 6.78 -7.69 19.72
N GLU A 456 7.34 -7.41 18.54
CA GLU A 456 8.51 -6.53 18.36
C GLU A 456 8.10 -5.10 17.96
N ALA A 457 7.01 -4.60 18.53
CA ALA A 457 6.41 -3.32 18.19
C ALA A 457 7.36 -2.12 18.35
N GLN A 458 8.22 -2.12 19.38
CA GLN A 458 9.19 -1.05 19.58
C GLN A 458 10.21 -1.03 18.44
N TYR A 459 10.76 -2.17 18.04
CA TYR A 459 11.73 -2.21 16.96
C TYR A 459 11.09 -1.87 15.60
N GLY A 460 9.85 -2.33 15.37
CA GLY A 460 9.08 -1.92 14.19
C GLY A 460 8.81 -0.41 14.15
N PHE A 461 8.51 0.20 15.31
CA PHE A 461 8.39 1.65 15.46
C PHE A 461 9.72 2.35 15.14
N ASP A 462 10.83 1.92 15.74
CA ASP A 462 12.16 2.50 15.54
C ASP A 462 12.56 2.50 14.05
N LEU A 463 12.29 1.41 13.32
CA LEU A 463 12.54 1.31 11.88
C LEU A 463 11.68 2.28 11.05
N ILE A 464 10.42 2.51 11.45
CA ILE A 464 9.54 3.47 10.77
C ILE A 464 10.03 4.90 11.03
N THR A 465 10.38 5.22 12.27
CA THR A 465 10.73 6.59 12.70
C THR A 465 12.22 6.91 12.59
N GLU A 466 13.02 6.04 11.96
CA GLU A 466 14.43 6.30 11.70
C GLU A 466 14.61 7.55 10.83
N THR A 467 15.57 8.40 11.22
CA THR A 467 15.90 9.65 10.52
C THR A 467 17.37 9.71 10.10
N GLU A 468 18.21 8.79 10.58
CA GLU A 468 19.60 8.64 10.20
C GLU A 468 19.78 7.61 9.06
N GLY A 469 20.73 7.89 8.17
CA GLY A 469 20.97 7.04 6.99
C GLY A 469 19.95 7.26 5.87
N ASP A 470 19.88 6.31 4.94
CA ASP A 470 19.20 6.45 3.65
C ASP A 470 18.12 5.39 3.37
N ARG A 471 18.09 4.28 4.13
CA ARG A 471 17.05 3.24 4.06
C ARG A 471 15.93 3.48 5.06
N ASN A 472 15.33 4.66 4.98
CA ASN A 472 14.22 5.05 5.83
C ASN A 472 13.29 6.02 5.07
N TRP A 473 12.05 6.18 5.55
CA TRP A 473 11.06 7.05 4.93
C TRP A 473 11.37 8.55 5.13
N TRP A 474 12.08 8.90 6.21
CA TRP A 474 12.49 10.28 6.46
C TRP A 474 13.42 10.80 5.36
N ASN A 475 14.37 9.97 4.91
CA ASN A 475 15.30 10.27 3.83
C ASN A 475 14.57 10.61 2.52
N MET A 476 13.44 9.94 2.21
CA MET A 476 12.63 10.28 1.03
C MET A 476 12.17 11.74 1.06
N MET A 477 11.79 12.24 2.24
CA MET A 477 11.39 13.65 2.42
C MET A 477 12.59 14.59 2.40
N GLU A 478 13.72 14.20 2.99
CA GLU A 478 14.97 14.97 2.97
C GLU A 478 15.51 15.18 1.55
N VAL A 479 15.43 14.17 0.68
CA VAL A 479 15.81 14.32 -0.74
C VAL A 479 14.78 15.13 -1.54
N GLY A 480 13.65 15.49 -0.93
CA GLY A 480 12.64 16.39 -1.48
C GLY A 480 11.39 15.72 -2.06
N ALA A 481 11.26 14.40 -1.94
CA ALA A 481 10.07 13.69 -2.40
C ALA A 481 8.86 14.02 -1.51
N THR A 482 7.69 14.10 -2.13
CA THR A 482 6.41 14.33 -1.42
C THR A 482 5.40 13.21 -1.63
N MET A 483 5.83 12.16 -2.31
CA MET A 483 5.22 10.84 -2.39
C MET A 483 6.31 9.81 -2.06
N THR A 484 5.94 8.61 -1.66
CA THR A 484 6.93 7.56 -1.42
C THR A 484 7.62 7.16 -2.72
N MET A 485 8.90 6.78 -2.61
CA MET A 485 9.76 6.48 -3.74
C MET A 485 9.78 4.98 -4.06
N GLU A 486 10.17 4.62 -5.28
CA GLU A 486 10.32 3.20 -5.66
C GLU A 486 11.47 2.54 -4.90
N ALA A 487 12.60 3.22 -4.76
CA ALA A 487 13.73 2.76 -3.97
C ALA A 487 14.04 3.75 -2.85
N TRP A 488 14.80 3.31 -1.86
CA TRP A 488 15.24 4.14 -0.72
C TRP A 488 15.95 5.43 -1.16
N ASP A 489 16.72 5.35 -2.24
CA ASP A 489 17.42 6.47 -2.88
C ASP A 489 17.81 6.10 -4.33
N VAL A 490 18.04 7.11 -5.17
CA VAL A 490 18.49 6.92 -6.57
C VAL A 490 19.82 6.16 -6.68
N LYS A 491 20.66 6.14 -5.64
CA LYS A 491 21.90 5.34 -5.63
C LYS A 491 21.65 3.83 -5.53
N TYR A 492 20.52 3.42 -4.96
CA TYR A 492 20.10 2.01 -4.92
C TYR A 492 19.44 1.61 -6.22
N LYS A 493 18.79 2.56 -6.91
CA LYS A 493 18.17 2.33 -8.21
C LYS A 493 18.22 3.59 -9.08
N PRO A 494 19.19 3.68 -10.02
CA PRO A 494 19.43 4.91 -10.80
C PRO A 494 18.27 5.37 -11.69
N ASN A 495 17.32 4.48 -12.00
CA ASN A 495 16.12 4.77 -12.78
C ASN A 495 14.84 4.82 -11.92
N SER A 496 14.95 4.99 -10.60
CA SER A 496 13.83 5.12 -9.66
C SER A 496 12.91 6.28 -10.03
N ASP A 497 11.61 6.13 -9.78
CA ASP A 497 10.66 7.24 -9.70
C ASP A 497 10.43 7.67 -8.24
N TRP A 498 9.75 8.81 -8.07
CA TRP A 498 9.42 9.45 -6.79
C TRP A 498 7.91 9.41 -6.49
N ASN A 499 7.20 8.44 -7.05
CA ASN A 499 5.74 8.40 -7.05
C ASN A 499 5.20 6.97 -7.02
N HIS A 500 5.71 6.17 -6.07
CA HIS A 500 5.51 4.73 -6.01
C HIS A 500 4.72 4.30 -4.77
N ALA A 501 3.56 3.68 -4.96
CA ALA A 501 2.63 3.37 -3.87
C ALA A 501 3.09 2.24 -2.94
N TRP A 502 4.01 1.38 -3.38
CA TRP A 502 4.52 0.29 -2.53
C TRP A 502 5.30 0.79 -1.30
N GLY A 503 5.69 2.07 -1.28
CA GLY A 503 6.43 2.66 -0.16
C GLY A 503 5.54 3.08 0.98
N THR A 504 4.24 2.82 0.88
CA THR A 504 3.25 3.24 1.86
C THR A 504 3.06 2.25 3.00
N ALA A 505 3.95 1.26 3.15
CA ALA A 505 3.90 0.27 4.23
C ALA A 505 3.61 0.88 5.63
N PRO A 506 4.29 1.96 6.07
CA PRO A 506 4.04 2.55 7.39
C PRO A 506 2.57 2.88 7.65
N LEU A 507 1.85 3.36 6.64
CA LEU A 507 0.44 3.76 6.81
C LEU A 507 -0.46 2.58 7.17
N ASN A 508 -0.30 1.46 6.47
CA ASN A 508 -1.13 0.29 6.77
C ASN A 508 -0.61 -0.45 8.01
N ILE A 509 0.68 -0.38 8.33
CA ILE A 509 1.24 -0.89 9.59
C ILE A 509 0.71 -0.12 10.80
N ILE A 510 0.69 1.21 10.73
CA ILE A 510 0.12 2.08 11.78
C ILE A 510 -1.34 1.69 12.06
N THR A 511 -2.13 1.53 11.00
CA THR A 511 -3.55 1.18 11.12
C THR A 511 -3.76 -0.26 11.62
N ARG A 512 -3.17 -1.23 10.92
CA ARG A 512 -3.47 -2.66 11.09
C ARG A 512 -2.73 -3.32 12.23
N TYR A 513 -1.59 -2.78 12.66
CA TYR A 513 -0.71 -3.44 13.62
C TYR A 513 -0.33 -2.56 14.82
N MET A 514 0.00 -1.28 14.63
CA MET A 514 0.24 -0.39 15.78
C MET A 514 -1.06 -0.09 16.54
N TRP A 515 -2.10 0.39 15.84
CA TRP A 515 -3.44 0.51 16.43
C TRP A 515 -4.19 -0.83 16.45
N GLY A 516 -3.74 -1.79 15.63
CA GLY A 516 -4.27 -3.14 15.59
C GLY A 516 -5.68 -3.25 14.99
N ILE A 517 -6.13 -2.25 14.24
CA ILE A 517 -7.51 -2.17 13.72
C ILE A 517 -7.60 -2.93 12.40
N LYS A 518 -8.25 -4.10 12.41
CA LYS A 518 -8.42 -5.00 11.26
C LYS A 518 -9.84 -5.60 11.25
N PRO A 519 -10.36 -6.08 10.12
CA PRO A 519 -11.57 -6.90 10.14
C PRO A 519 -11.28 -8.26 10.79
N LYS A 520 -11.99 -8.59 11.87
CA LYS A 520 -11.98 -9.95 12.45
C LYS A 520 -12.89 -10.89 11.67
N THR A 521 -14.04 -10.36 11.27
CA THR A 521 -14.98 -11.02 10.36
C THR A 521 -15.18 -10.17 9.11
N ALA A 522 -15.63 -10.83 8.05
CA ALA A 522 -15.73 -10.21 6.73
C ALA A 522 -16.65 -8.98 6.75
N GLY A 523 -16.16 -7.88 6.18
CA GLY A 523 -16.88 -6.63 6.09
C GLY A 523 -17.03 -5.88 7.40
N PHE A 524 -16.10 -6.06 8.35
CA PHE A 524 -16.09 -5.36 9.64
C PHE A 524 -17.39 -5.54 10.43
N GLU A 525 -18.05 -6.70 10.36
CA GLU A 525 -19.14 -7.00 11.31
C GLU A 525 -18.58 -7.05 12.76
N ILE A 526 -17.39 -7.64 12.90
CA ILE A 526 -16.54 -7.57 14.09
C ILE A 526 -15.17 -7.06 13.66
N ALA A 527 -14.69 -5.99 14.28
CA ALA A 527 -13.29 -5.56 14.17
C ALA A 527 -12.42 -6.26 15.21
N GLU A 528 -11.17 -6.53 14.87
CA GLU A 528 -10.09 -6.77 15.82
C GLU A 528 -9.43 -5.44 16.14
N ILE A 529 -9.12 -5.19 17.41
CA ILE A 529 -8.36 -4.04 17.90
C ILE A 529 -7.29 -4.55 18.88
N GLU A 530 -6.05 -4.64 18.42
CA GLU A 530 -4.90 -5.13 19.19
C GLU A 530 -3.78 -4.08 19.22
N PRO A 531 -3.83 -3.09 20.13
CA PRO A 531 -2.90 -1.97 20.08
C PRO A 531 -1.49 -2.38 20.53
N GLN A 532 -0.50 -2.09 19.69
CA GLN A 532 0.93 -2.22 19.96
C GLN A 532 1.63 -0.87 19.76
N LEU A 533 1.38 0.07 20.67
CA LEU A 533 1.69 1.50 20.48
C LEU A 533 3.12 1.91 20.86
N ALA A 534 4.03 0.94 21.06
CA ALA A 534 5.44 1.17 21.40
C ALA A 534 5.61 2.20 22.55
N GLU A 535 6.48 3.19 22.37
CA GLU A 535 6.74 4.25 23.34
C GLU A 535 5.82 5.45 23.27
N LEU A 536 4.83 5.46 22.37
CA LEU A 536 3.93 6.61 22.21
C LEU A 536 3.26 6.99 23.54
N SER A 537 3.23 8.29 23.83
CA SER A 537 2.55 8.82 25.02
C SER A 537 1.10 9.21 24.72
N HIS A 538 0.79 9.56 23.48
CA HIS A 538 -0.57 9.78 23.01
C HIS A 538 -0.67 9.56 21.51
N THR A 539 -1.84 9.14 21.03
CA THR A 539 -2.15 9.10 19.60
C THR A 539 -3.66 9.14 19.38
N THR A 540 -4.07 9.65 18.22
CA THR A 540 -5.44 9.63 17.72
C THR A 540 -5.45 9.04 16.31
N ILE A 541 -6.46 8.21 16.00
CA ILE A 541 -6.66 7.63 14.66
C ILE A 541 -8.13 7.68 14.25
N LYS A 542 -8.37 7.89 12.95
CA LYS A 542 -9.63 7.60 12.26
C LYS A 542 -9.38 6.53 11.21
N VAL A 543 -10.08 5.41 11.32
CA VAL A 543 -10.01 4.30 10.36
C VAL A 543 -11.37 4.16 9.68
N PRO A 544 -11.47 4.43 8.36
CA PRO A 544 -12.71 4.24 7.63
C PRO A 544 -13.00 2.75 7.42
N THR A 545 -14.25 2.35 7.67
CA THR A 545 -14.76 1.02 7.35
C THR A 545 -16.03 1.16 6.53
N LYS A 546 -16.51 0.06 5.94
CA LYS A 546 -17.80 0.05 5.23
C LYS A 546 -18.99 0.42 6.13
N ASN A 547 -18.86 0.23 7.45
CA ASN A 547 -19.93 0.47 8.44
C ASN A 547 -19.81 1.86 9.10
N GLY A 548 -18.79 2.65 8.76
CA GLY A 548 -18.50 3.95 9.36
C GLY A 548 -17.05 4.05 9.85
N ILE A 549 -16.71 5.18 10.44
CA ILE A 549 -15.35 5.43 10.95
C ILE A 549 -15.23 4.84 12.36
N ILE A 550 -14.18 4.06 12.59
CA ILE A 550 -13.69 3.76 13.94
C ILE A 550 -12.78 4.92 14.35
N PHE A 551 -13.11 5.58 15.46
CA PHE A 551 -12.27 6.64 16.03
C PHE A 551 -11.60 6.14 17.31
N GLY A 552 -10.29 6.31 17.42
CA GLY A 552 -9.51 5.89 18.58
C GLY A 552 -8.66 7.01 19.13
N THR A 553 -8.63 7.17 20.46
CA THR A 553 -7.64 7.99 21.16
C THR A 553 -6.96 7.18 22.24
N TYR A 554 -5.66 7.38 22.40
CA TYR A 554 -4.83 6.74 23.41
C TYR A 554 -4.04 7.79 24.18
N GLN A 555 -3.92 7.59 25.49
CA GLN A 555 -3.09 8.38 26.39
C GLN A 555 -2.39 7.48 27.40
N LYS A 556 -1.07 7.64 27.52
CA LYS A 556 -0.20 6.97 28.48
C LYS A 556 0.26 7.95 29.55
N SER A 557 0.23 7.49 30.79
CA SER A 557 0.80 8.16 31.96
C SER A 557 1.68 7.16 32.73
N GLU A 558 2.41 7.61 33.73
CA GLU A 558 3.28 6.73 34.55
C GLU A 558 2.54 5.52 35.16
N LYS A 559 1.24 5.65 35.45
CA LYS A 559 0.48 4.66 36.22
C LYS A 559 -0.70 4.06 35.45
N SER A 560 -1.00 4.57 34.26
CA SER A 560 -2.14 4.10 33.49
C SER A 560 -2.06 4.43 32.02
N GLU A 561 -2.72 3.57 31.24
CA GLU A 561 -3.06 3.74 29.84
C GLU A 561 -4.57 3.89 29.72
N LEU A 562 -5.02 4.82 28.89
CA LEU A 562 -6.43 5.07 28.59
C LEU A 562 -6.65 4.99 27.08
N TYR A 563 -7.57 4.13 26.69
CA TYR A 563 -8.08 4.01 25.33
C TYR A 563 -9.53 4.46 25.31
N THR A 564 -9.88 5.33 24.36
CA THR A 564 -11.27 5.68 24.04
C THR A 564 -11.52 5.31 22.59
N LEU A 565 -12.48 4.43 22.35
CA LEU A 565 -12.81 3.86 21.05
C LEU A 565 -14.28 4.12 20.74
N GLU A 566 -14.55 4.84 19.65
CA GLU A 566 -15.90 5.00 19.12
C GLU A 566 -16.10 3.99 17.99
N ILE A 567 -17.00 3.03 18.23
CA ILE A 567 -17.35 1.98 17.26
C ILE A 567 -18.64 2.41 16.54
N PRO A 568 -18.70 2.41 15.21
CA PRO A 568 -19.88 2.87 14.48
C PRO A 568 -21.06 1.87 14.64
N LYS A 569 -22.26 2.34 14.31
CA LYS A 569 -23.47 1.48 14.34
C LYS A 569 -23.37 0.38 13.29
N GLY A 570 -23.89 -0.81 13.63
CA GLY A 570 -23.92 -1.95 12.70
C GLY A 570 -22.67 -2.82 12.74
N MET A 571 -21.74 -2.56 13.67
CA MET A 571 -20.61 -3.43 13.96
C MET A 571 -20.26 -3.46 15.45
N SER A 572 -19.40 -4.39 15.81
CA SER A 572 -18.77 -4.52 17.13
C SER A 572 -17.25 -4.65 16.98
N ALA A 573 -16.52 -4.68 18.09
CA ALA A 573 -15.08 -4.93 18.06
C ALA A 573 -14.59 -5.79 19.23
N GLU A 574 -13.54 -6.57 19.01
CA GLU A 574 -12.79 -7.28 20.05
C GLU A 574 -11.49 -6.52 20.34
N PHE A 575 -11.37 -6.01 21.57
CA PHE A 575 -10.17 -5.33 22.05
C PHE A 575 -9.28 -6.30 22.83
N THR A 576 -8.07 -6.57 22.33
CA THR A 576 -7.04 -7.34 23.02
C THR A 576 -6.27 -6.44 23.97
N ILE A 577 -6.12 -6.87 25.22
CA ILE A 577 -5.41 -6.10 26.25
C ILE A 577 -3.89 -6.29 26.05
N PRO A 578 -3.11 -5.23 25.76
CA PRO A 578 -1.71 -5.35 25.32
C PRO A 578 -0.69 -5.61 26.43
N SER A 579 -1.09 -5.56 27.69
CA SER A 579 -0.20 -5.78 28.85
C SER A 579 -0.89 -6.62 29.92
N SER A 580 -0.18 -6.93 31.01
CA SER A 580 -0.72 -7.58 32.21
C SER A 580 -1.03 -6.56 33.33
N PRO A 581 -1.96 -5.61 33.14
CA PRO A 581 -2.19 -4.52 34.09
C PRO A 581 -2.65 -5.05 35.45
N ARG A 582 -2.35 -4.31 36.52
CA ARG A 582 -2.84 -4.65 37.87
C ARG A 582 -4.36 -4.53 37.98
N LYS A 583 -4.95 -3.54 37.30
CA LYS A 583 -6.41 -3.31 37.28
C LYS A 583 -6.86 -2.91 35.89
N ILE A 584 -8.03 -3.41 35.50
CA ILE A 584 -8.68 -3.08 34.23
C ILE A 584 -10.04 -2.47 34.54
N PHE A 585 -10.35 -1.33 33.94
CA PHE A 585 -11.66 -0.70 33.98
C PHE A 585 -12.20 -0.61 32.55
N PHE A 586 -13.46 -1.00 32.38
CA PHE A 586 -14.20 -0.86 31.14
C PHE A 586 -15.45 -0.03 31.40
N ASN A 587 -15.58 1.13 30.73
CA ASN A 587 -16.65 2.10 30.94
C ASN A 587 -16.85 2.45 32.43
N GLY A 588 -15.73 2.75 33.11
CA GLY A 588 -15.68 3.07 34.54
C GLY A 588 -15.86 1.89 35.50
N LYS A 589 -16.19 0.67 35.02
CA LYS A 589 -16.41 -0.51 35.86
C LYS A 589 -15.18 -1.41 35.87
N LYS A 590 -14.72 -1.79 37.07
CA LYS A 590 -13.62 -2.74 37.21
C LYS A 590 -14.04 -4.13 36.69
N ILE A 591 -13.22 -4.73 35.84
CA ILE A 591 -13.43 -6.10 35.32
C ILE A 591 -12.37 -7.08 35.85
N LYS A 592 -12.58 -8.38 35.61
CA LYS A 592 -11.66 -9.44 36.07
C LYS A 592 -10.32 -9.34 35.32
N LYS A 593 -9.21 -9.50 36.05
CA LYS A 593 -7.84 -9.41 35.52
C LYS A 593 -7.51 -10.50 34.49
N ASN A 594 -8.17 -11.66 34.57
CA ASN A 594 -7.93 -12.78 33.66
C ASN A 594 -8.62 -12.64 32.29
N LYS A 595 -9.34 -11.53 32.04
CA LYS A 595 -9.84 -11.23 30.69
C LYS A 595 -8.66 -10.76 29.84
N THR A 596 -8.49 -11.39 28.69
CA THR A 596 -7.52 -11.00 27.65
C THR A 596 -8.18 -10.18 26.54
N VAL A 597 -9.49 -10.36 26.34
CA VAL A 597 -10.30 -9.68 25.32
C VAL A 597 -11.53 -9.00 25.94
N ILE A 598 -11.86 -7.80 25.44
CA ILE A 598 -13.06 -7.04 25.78
C ILE A 598 -13.90 -6.86 24.51
N LEU A 599 -15.17 -7.26 24.55
CA LEU A 599 -16.12 -6.95 23.48
C LEU A 599 -16.58 -5.49 23.61
N LEU A 600 -16.42 -4.74 22.54
CA LEU A 600 -16.83 -3.35 22.39
C LEU A 600 -18.10 -3.31 21.53
N GLU A 601 -19.13 -2.65 22.04
CA GLU A 601 -20.38 -2.41 21.33
C GLU A 601 -20.31 -1.09 20.57
N SER A 602 -21.26 -0.86 19.66
CA SER A 602 -21.39 0.44 18.98
C SER A 602 -21.52 1.60 19.98
N GLY A 603 -20.86 2.71 19.73
CA GLY A 603 -20.76 3.87 20.60
C GLY A 603 -19.37 4.03 21.21
N ILE A 604 -19.28 4.88 22.23
CA ILE A 604 -18.02 5.21 22.91
C ILE A 604 -17.71 4.13 23.97
N ASN A 605 -16.50 3.59 23.90
CA ASN A 605 -15.97 2.59 24.81
C ASN A 605 -14.67 3.11 25.42
N GLU A 606 -14.58 3.08 26.75
CA GLU A 606 -13.38 3.50 27.49
C GLU A 606 -12.73 2.29 28.17
N ILE A 607 -11.46 2.05 27.87
CA ILE A 607 -10.63 1.01 28.48
C ILE A 607 -9.48 1.70 29.22
N GLN A 608 -9.46 1.57 30.55
CA GLN A 608 -8.36 2.08 31.38
C GLN A 608 -7.60 0.91 32.00
N LEU A 609 -6.30 0.84 31.69
CA LEU A 609 -5.36 -0.13 32.23
C LEU A 609 -4.50 0.57 33.28
N LYS A 610 -4.51 0.09 34.54
CA LYS A 610 -3.67 0.65 35.62
C LYS A 610 -2.57 -0.32 36.00
N GLN A 611 -1.34 0.18 36.09
CA GLN A 611 -0.13 -0.57 36.43
C GLN A 611 0.08 -0.73 37.94
#